data_AF-A0A3D5EBN0-F1
#
_entry.id   AF-A0A3D5EBN0-F1
#
_cell.length_a   1.000
_cell.length_b   1.000
_cell.length_c   1.000
_cell.angle_alpha   90.00
_cell.angle_beta   90.00
_cell.angle_gamma   90.00
#
_symmetry.space_group_name_H-M   'P 1'
#
loop_
_entity.id
_entity.type
_entity.pdbx_description
1 polymer ?
#
loop_
_entity_poly.entity_id
_entity_poly.type
_entity_poly.pdbx_seq_one_letter_code
_entity_poly.pdbx_strand_id
1 'polypeptide(L)'
;MIEKVYGFVIREGEEGLELLVYECPSMPEVGIQVPGGAVQIHETPVQAVARELLEGSGLPLGGWQVAPSFEVEGEYWHCFFTTPEVVLPDAWR
;
A
#
# COMPACT_ATOMS: atom_id res chain seq x y z
N MET A 1 -15.72 14.43 -2.26
CA MET A 1 -14.82 13.54 -3.03
C MET A 1 -14.18 12.62 -2.01
N ILE A 2 -14.28 11.31 -2.21
CA ILE A 2 -13.59 10.33 -1.35
C ILE A 2 -12.23 10.09 -1.98
N GLU A 3 -11.17 10.32 -1.20
CA GLU A 3 -9.81 10.05 -1.64
C GLU A 3 -9.30 8.78 -0.97
N LYS A 4 -8.63 7.95 -1.75
CA LYS A 4 -8.07 6.66 -1.32
C LYS A 4 -6.65 6.51 -1.83
N VAL A 5 -5.92 5.58 -1.24
CA VAL A 5 -4.53 5.29 -1.60
C VAL A 5 -4.33 3.82 -1.91
N TYR A 6 -3.44 3.56 -2.86
CA TYR A 6 -2.80 2.26 -3.04
C TYR A 6 -1.27 2.37 -2.99
N GLY A 7 -0.63 1.42 -2.32
CA GLY A 7 0.81 1.35 -2.11
C GLY A 7 1.39 0.03 -2.61
N PHE A 8 2.25 0.10 -3.61
CA PHE A 8 2.98 -1.04 -4.16
C PHE A 8 4.39 -1.10 -3.55
N VAL A 9 4.61 -2.00 -2.58
CA VAL A 9 5.94 -2.26 -2.02
C VAL A 9 6.56 -3.40 -2.80
N ILE A 10 7.60 -3.09 -3.59
CA ILE A 10 8.22 -4.02 -4.52
C ILE A 10 9.64 -4.32 -4.03
N ARG A 11 10.05 -5.58 -4.05
CA ARG A 11 11.44 -5.99 -3.78
C ARG A 11 11.95 -6.96 -4.83
N GLU A 12 13.27 -7.06 -4.96
CA GLU A 12 13.91 -8.19 -5.63
C GLU A 12 14.00 -9.37 -4.63
N GLY A 13 13.41 -10.50 -4.97
CA GLY A 13 13.54 -11.78 -4.29
C GLY A 13 14.33 -12.80 -5.11
N GLU A 14 14.48 -14.01 -4.61
CA GLU A 14 15.27 -15.07 -5.27
C GLU A 14 14.69 -15.48 -6.64
N GLU A 15 13.37 -15.45 -6.78
CA GLU A 15 12.65 -15.85 -8.01
C GLU A 15 12.27 -14.66 -8.91
N GLY A 16 12.64 -13.43 -8.54
CA GLY A 16 12.36 -12.22 -9.30
C GLY A 16 11.69 -11.12 -8.48
N LEU A 17 10.87 -10.29 -9.12
CA LEU A 17 10.18 -9.19 -8.44
C LEU A 17 9.02 -9.72 -7.61
N GLU A 18 8.96 -9.29 -6.37
CA GLU A 18 7.92 -9.64 -5.41
C GLU A 18 7.14 -8.39 -4.98
N LEU A 19 5.86 -8.57 -4.67
CA LEU A 19 4.94 -7.52 -4.24
C LEU A 19 4.35 -7.88 -2.88
N LEU A 20 4.39 -6.93 -1.95
CA LEU A 20 3.73 -7.08 -0.65
C LEU A 20 2.20 -7.10 -0.82
N VAL A 21 1.56 -8.18 -0.39
CA VAL A 21 0.10 -8.36 -0.47
C VAL A 21 -0.45 -9.10 0.75
N TYR A 22 -1.53 -8.62 1.34
CA TYR A 22 -2.15 -9.20 2.54
C TYR A 22 -3.60 -9.62 2.29
N GLU A 23 -4.06 -10.58 3.09
CA GLU A 23 -5.48 -10.91 3.22
C GLU A 23 -6.09 -10.06 4.35
N CYS A 24 -7.38 -9.73 4.25
CA CYS A 24 -8.12 -9.08 5.34
C CYS A 24 -9.03 -10.11 6.04
N PRO A 25 -8.63 -10.68 7.20
CA PRO A 25 -9.41 -11.76 7.83
C PRO A 25 -10.82 -11.34 8.24
N SER A 26 -11.05 -10.06 8.53
CA SER A 26 -12.35 -9.51 8.88
C SER A 26 -13.29 -9.28 7.69
N MET A 27 -12.75 -9.26 6.47
CA MET A 27 -13.48 -9.02 5.22
C MET A 27 -12.95 -9.95 4.12
N PRO A 28 -13.13 -11.28 4.25
CA PRO A 28 -12.58 -12.25 3.30
C PRO A 28 -13.07 -12.04 1.85
N GLU A 29 -14.23 -11.41 1.65
CA GLU A 29 -14.79 -11.05 0.35
C GLU A 29 -13.94 -10.06 -0.45
N VAL A 30 -13.05 -9.29 0.21
CA VAL A 30 -12.15 -8.36 -0.48
C VAL A 30 -10.92 -9.07 -1.07
N GLY A 31 -10.67 -10.32 -0.69
CA GLY A 31 -9.55 -11.10 -1.19
C GLY A 31 -8.17 -10.52 -0.82
N ILE A 32 -7.19 -10.82 -1.67
CA ILE A 32 -5.80 -10.36 -1.54
C ILE A 32 -5.72 -8.87 -1.94
N GLN A 33 -5.09 -8.07 -1.09
CA GLN A 33 -4.97 -6.62 -1.22
C GLN A 33 -3.53 -6.15 -1.08
N VAL A 34 -3.21 -5.03 -1.72
CA VAL A 34 -1.98 -4.26 -1.45
C VAL A 34 -2.27 -3.22 -0.35
N PRO A 35 -1.21 -2.62 0.23
CA PRO A 35 -1.14 -1.23 0.66
C PRO A 35 -2.37 -0.35 0.45
N GLY A 36 -3.37 -0.16 1.32
CA GLY A 36 -4.47 0.71 0.88
C GLY A 36 -5.64 0.95 1.80
N GLY A 37 -6.22 2.14 1.64
CA GLY A 37 -7.32 2.63 2.46
C GLY A 37 -7.71 4.07 2.12
N ALA A 38 -8.57 4.65 2.95
CA ALA A 38 -9.04 6.01 2.78
C ALA A 38 -8.01 7.04 3.29
N VAL A 39 -7.91 8.18 2.61
CA VAL A 39 -7.18 9.34 3.12
C VAL A 39 -8.02 9.98 4.24
N GLN A 40 -7.47 10.02 5.45
CA GLN A 40 -8.12 10.62 6.61
C GLN A 40 -8.05 12.15 6.60
N ILE A 41 -8.88 12.79 7.42
CA ILE A 41 -8.83 14.24 7.62
C ILE A 41 -7.49 14.58 8.28
N HIS A 42 -6.78 15.55 7.71
CA HIS A 42 -5.47 16.05 8.17
C HIS A 42 -4.24 15.19 7.82
N GLU A 43 -4.36 14.19 6.95
CA GLU A 43 -3.20 13.53 6.36
C GLU A 43 -3.09 13.81 4.85
N THR A 44 -1.86 13.79 4.34
CA THR A 44 -1.60 13.77 2.89
C THR A 44 -1.74 12.36 2.35
N PRO A 45 -1.98 12.16 1.04
CA PRO A 45 -2.02 10.82 0.45
C PRO A 45 -0.75 9.98 0.70
N VAL A 46 0.43 10.61 0.73
CA VAL A 46 1.69 9.92 1.07
C VAL A 46 1.73 9.48 2.54
N GLN A 47 1.17 10.28 3.46
CA GLN A 47 1.05 9.88 4.87
C GLN A 47 0.04 8.75 5.02
N ALA A 48 -1.09 8.81 4.31
CA ALA A 48 -2.10 7.76 4.32
C ALA A 48 -1.52 6.42 3.86
N VAL A 49 -0.80 6.37 2.74
CA VAL A 49 -0.26 5.09 2.23
C VAL A 49 0.83 4.51 3.16
N ALA A 50 1.64 5.36 3.79
CA ALA A 50 2.60 4.93 4.80
C ALA A 50 1.91 4.39 6.06
N ARG A 51 0.81 5.01 6.48
CA ARG A 51 -0.01 4.56 7.61
C ARG A 51 -0.67 3.21 7.32
N GLU A 52 -1.34 3.05 6.18
CA GLU A 52 -1.98 1.79 5.78
C GLU A 52 -0.97 0.64 5.70
N LEU A 53 0.23 0.89 5.14
CA LEU A 53 1.31 -0.08 5.15
C LEU A 53 1.72 -0.48 6.56
N LEU A 54 1.91 0.50 7.46
CA LEU A 54 2.32 0.24 8.84
C LEU A 54 1.25 -0.53 9.61
N GLU A 55 -0.03 -0.19 9.44
CA GLU A 55 -1.15 -0.88 10.10
C GLU A 55 -1.31 -2.32 9.62
N GLY A 56 -1.19 -2.56 8.31
CA GLY A 56 -1.39 -3.88 7.70
C GLY A 56 -0.17 -4.81 7.73
N SER A 57 1.04 -4.27 7.98
CA SER A 57 2.27 -5.08 7.94
C SER A 57 3.28 -4.85 9.05
N GLY A 58 3.12 -3.78 9.84
CA GLY A 58 4.12 -3.36 10.82
C GLY A 58 5.40 -2.78 10.21
N LEU A 59 5.48 -2.59 8.89
CA LEU A 59 6.68 -2.09 8.19
C LEU A 59 6.68 -0.55 8.09
N PRO A 60 7.64 0.17 8.72
CA PRO A 60 7.70 1.62 8.69
C PRO A 60 8.47 2.14 7.46
N LEU A 61 8.01 1.79 6.25
CA LEU A 61 8.71 2.13 5.01
C LEU A 61 8.32 3.50 4.45
N GLY A 62 9.25 4.10 3.71
CA GLY A 62 9.08 5.37 3.02
C GLY A 62 9.60 5.31 1.59
N GLY A 63 10.07 6.45 1.06
CA GLY A 63 10.60 6.52 -0.30
C GLY A 63 9.53 6.42 -1.39
N TRP A 64 8.27 6.73 -1.05
CA TRP A 64 7.13 6.64 -1.96
C TRP A 64 7.31 7.52 -3.20
N GLN A 65 7.14 6.90 -4.35
CA GLN A 65 7.11 7.54 -5.66
C GLN A 65 5.69 7.50 -6.20
N VAL A 66 5.28 8.55 -6.91
CA VAL A 66 3.94 8.66 -7.50
C VAL A 66 3.81 7.68 -8.67
N ALA A 67 2.73 6.91 -8.67
CA ALA A 67 2.27 6.11 -9.79
C ALA A 67 1.01 6.76 -10.42
N PRO A 68 0.58 6.32 -11.62
CA PRO A 68 -0.67 6.80 -12.23
C PRO A 68 -1.85 6.62 -11.28
N SER A 69 -2.52 7.74 -10.99
CA SER A 69 -3.74 7.79 -10.18
C SER A 69 -4.98 7.67 -11.07
N PHE A 70 -6.09 7.20 -10.52
CA PHE A 70 -7.32 6.97 -11.30
C PHE A 70 -8.58 7.33 -10.52
N GLU A 71 -9.67 7.59 -11.25
CA GLU A 71 -10.98 7.87 -10.68
C GLU A 71 -11.96 6.77 -11.10
N VAL A 72 -12.69 6.21 -10.13
CA VAL A 72 -13.73 5.21 -10.35
C VAL A 72 -14.93 5.57 -9.50
N GLU A 73 -16.09 5.70 -10.13
CA GLU A 73 -17.38 5.95 -9.44
C GLU A 73 -17.38 7.15 -8.47
N GLY A 74 -16.59 8.20 -8.76
CA GLY A 74 -16.48 9.40 -7.92
C GLY A 74 -15.52 9.28 -6.74
N GLU A 75 -14.77 8.19 -6.66
CA GLU A 75 -13.62 8.01 -5.77
C GLU A 75 -12.32 8.24 -6.53
N TYR A 76 -11.41 9.00 -5.92
CA TYR A 76 -10.09 9.27 -6.48
C TYR A 76 -9.03 8.44 -5.76
N TRP A 77 -8.25 7.67 -6.52
CA TRP A 77 -7.25 6.74 -6.03
C TRP A 77 -5.85 7.26 -6.34
N HIS A 78 -5.13 7.67 -5.31
CA HIS A 78 -3.70 7.98 -5.39
C HIS A 78 -2.88 6.70 -5.35
N CYS A 79 -2.04 6.47 -6.34
CA CYS A 79 -1.18 5.29 -6.35
C CYS A 79 0.27 5.68 -6.08
N PHE A 80 0.93 4.89 -5.25
CA PHE A 80 2.34 5.05 -4.89
C PHE A 80 3.07 3.73 -4.99
N PHE A 81 4.35 3.76 -5.28
CA PHE A 81 5.21 2.60 -5.18
C PHE A 81 6.51 2.93 -4.44
N THR A 82 7.14 1.92 -3.87
CA THR A 82 8.47 2.03 -3.27
C THR A 82 9.25 0.74 -3.48
N THR A 83 10.56 0.87 -3.61
CA THR A 83 11.51 -0.25 -3.70
C THR A 83 12.49 -0.14 -2.53
N PRO A 84 12.16 -0.71 -1.36
CA PRO A 84 12.96 -0.52 -0.16
C PRO A 84 14.36 -1.13 -0.31
N GLU A 85 15.40 -0.36 0.01
CA GLU A 85 16.79 -0.83 0.03
C GLU A 85 17.16 -1.60 1.31
N VAL A 86 16.16 -2.20 1.97
CA VAL A 86 16.31 -2.97 3.20
C VAL A 86 15.86 -4.40 2.97
N VAL A 87 16.51 -5.35 3.62
CA VAL A 87 16.06 -6.75 3.62
C VAL A 87 14.74 -6.83 4.38
N LEU A 88 13.66 -7.11 3.64
CA LEU A 88 12.34 -7.34 4.20
C LEU A 88 12.17 -8.82 4.55
N PRO A 89 11.38 -9.15 5.57
CA PRO A 89 11.02 -10.53 5.85
C PRO A 89 10.05 -11.07 4.79
N ASP A 90 10.04 -12.38 4.58
CA ASP A 90 9.09 -13.04 3.65
C ASP A 90 7.66 -13.11 4.19
N ALA A 91 7.50 -12.88 5.49
CA ALA A 91 6.23 -12.81 6.17
C ALA A 91 6.21 -11.63 7.16
N TRP A 92 5.05 -11.03 7.29
CA TRP A 92 4.78 -9.92 8.21
C TRP A 92 3.51 -10.21 9.01
N ARG A 93 3.18 -9.36 9.98
CA ARG A 93 2.15 -9.66 10.98
C ARG A 93 1.19 -8.49 11.20
#